data_AF-A0A183NI06-F1
#
_entry.id   AF-A0A183NI06-F1
#
_cell.length_a   1.000
_cell.length_b   1.000
_cell.length_c   1.000
_cell.angle_alpha   90.00
_cell.angle_beta   90.00
_cell.angle_gamma   90.00
#
_symmetry.space_group_name_H-M   'P 1'
#
loop_
_entity.id
_entity.type
_entity.pdbx_description
1 polymer ?
#
loop_
_entity_poly.entity_id
_entity_poly.type
_entity_poly.pdbx_seq_one_letter_code
_entity_poly.pdbx_strand_id
1 'polypeptide(L)'
;MLRVYCLLAGITEFPHPSNSSNISVLAELDWIQAFGAHIWCICDYQANLGEILSVYSDTWHSDQKPNTKQGVPRPSPPTVDKLINPNLAVSSVKDYPISEEMEGPNREIKFRDWPRDTAYHLLQLCRKQFHSLQRTLDPCSFSRRYSSSCVLDRDNLLDWAMSWHLWRFLVSYGYHHFYDDFYEDFSEISTRVCNEFATQLEAAGLWEWSVFVLLHIDCEKTREASVKCLIGRHVSLVLPSGLLNNSNKNSPSCLSDIDFMSHKISLLPTPSLTKPESFVVNRLGVPVHWIHEAKAILARHRLKAYLRKTGVNTVSQQRTLNPTEDRSQFCIFAMLEASHWFAAGRIQAADEVLSKYILPELILHTNISPYSAFQLRFESVYSALGHRIARLLEPYNSLAENCLPSDFHSGK
;
A
#
# COMPACT_ATOMS: atom_id res chain seq x y z
N MET A 1 -6.10 -3.15 53.04
CA MET A 1 -5.10 -3.30 54.14
C MET A 1 -4.40 -4.65 54.11
N LEU A 2 -5.09 -5.80 54.21
CA LEU A 2 -4.41 -7.12 54.20
C LEU A 2 -3.57 -7.37 52.94
N ARG A 3 -4.09 -7.03 51.75
CA ARG A 3 -3.36 -7.13 50.47
C ARG A 3 -2.01 -6.40 50.48
N VAL A 4 -1.92 -5.25 51.16
CA VAL A 4 -0.68 -4.45 51.24
C VAL A 4 0.35 -5.14 52.13
N TYR A 5 -0.08 -5.70 53.27
CA TYR A 5 0.82 -6.46 54.15
C TYR A 5 1.33 -7.74 53.48
N CYS A 6 0.47 -8.46 52.74
CA CYS A 6 0.89 -9.64 51.98
C CYS A 6 1.90 -9.28 50.89
N LEU A 7 1.68 -8.15 50.18
CA LEU A 7 2.60 -7.67 49.16
C LEU A 7 3.96 -7.26 49.74
N LEU A 8 3.98 -6.59 50.91
CA LEU A 8 5.22 -6.30 51.64
C LEU A 8 5.94 -7.56 52.14
N ALA A 9 5.20 -8.65 52.37
CA ALA A 9 5.76 -9.94 52.76
C ALA A 9 6.19 -10.79 51.55
N GLY A 10 6.02 -10.30 50.31
CA GLY A 10 6.33 -11.06 49.09
C GLY A 10 5.36 -12.21 48.79
N ILE A 11 4.19 -12.24 49.45
CA ILE A 11 3.21 -13.31 49.33
C ILE A 11 2.13 -12.92 48.31
N THR A 12 1.91 -13.78 47.31
CA THR A 12 0.95 -13.56 46.21
C THR A 12 -0.44 -14.12 46.45
N GLU A 13 -0.58 -15.12 47.32
CA GLU A 13 -1.84 -15.78 47.64
C GLU A 13 -2.01 -15.91 49.16
N PHE A 14 -3.24 -15.66 49.64
CA PHE A 14 -3.58 -15.95 51.04
C PHE A 14 -4.93 -16.66 51.15
N PRO A 15 -5.09 -17.59 52.10
CA PRO A 15 -6.35 -18.31 52.30
C PRO A 15 -7.42 -17.36 52.86
N HIS A 16 -8.63 -17.39 52.29
CA HIS A 16 -9.75 -16.64 52.83
C HIS A 16 -10.23 -17.28 54.14
N PRO A 17 -10.49 -16.51 55.22
CA PRO A 17 -10.86 -17.07 56.52
C PRO A 17 -12.22 -17.82 56.54
N SER A 18 -13.12 -17.50 55.60
CA SER A 18 -14.47 -18.08 55.49
C SER A 18 -14.75 -18.90 54.22
N ASN A 19 -13.85 -18.88 53.22
CA ASN A 19 -14.03 -19.57 51.93
C ASN A 19 -12.79 -20.41 51.66
N SER A 20 -12.95 -21.61 51.08
CA SER A 20 -11.83 -22.50 50.75
C SER A 20 -10.96 -22.01 49.57
N SER A 21 -11.29 -20.85 48.97
CA SER A 21 -10.54 -20.26 47.87
C SER A 21 -9.43 -19.34 48.38
N ASN A 22 -8.23 -19.47 47.83
CA ASN A 22 -7.17 -18.48 47.98
C ASN A 22 -7.58 -17.17 47.29
N ILE A 23 -7.31 -16.04 47.95
CA ILE A 23 -7.43 -14.73 47.33
C ILE A 23 -6.06 -14.37 46.75
N SER A 24 -6.00 -14.13 45.45
CA SER A 24 -4.83 -13.52 44.83
C SER A 24 -4.74 -12.05 45.26
N VAL A 25 -3.59 -11.66 45.80
CA VAL A 25 -3.28 -10.27 46.20
C VAL A 25 -3.28 -9.35 44.97
N LEU A 26 -2.91 -9.89 43.81
CA LEU A 26 -2.79 -9.20 42.55
C LEU A 26 -4.08 -9.23 41.71
N ALA A 27 -5.17 -9.77 42.26
CA ALA A 27 -6.46 -9.76 41.60
C ALA A 27 -6.93 -8.33 41.31
N GLU A 28 -7.58 -8.14 40.16
CA GLU A 28 -8.15 -6.86 39.68
C GLU A 28 -7.13 -5.79 39.31
N LEU A 29 -5.83 -6.09 39.37
CA LEU A 29 -4.77 -5.23 38.86
C LEU A 29 -4.57 -5.44 37.36
N ASP A 30 -3.94 -4.45 36.72
CA ASP A 30 -3.40 -4.64 35.38
C ASP A 30 -2.23 -5.62 35.38
N TRP A 31 -2.03 -6.31 34.26
CA TRP A 31 -0.86 -7.17 34.09
C TRP A 31 0.46 -6.39 34.27
N ILE A 32 0.52 -5.12 33.85
CA ILE A 32 1.70 -4.25 34.04
C ILE A 32 1.93 -3.96 35.54
N GLN A 33 0.85 -3.68 36.28
CA GLN A 33 0.93 -3.41 37.72
C GLN A 33 1.28 -4.68 38.51
N ALA A 34 0.70 -5.82 38.13
CA ALA A 34 1.02 -7.12 38.69
C ALA A 34 2.48 -7.51 38.39
N PHE A 35 2.97 -7.24 37.18
CA PHE A 35 4.37 -7.43 36.83
C PHE A 35 5.29 -6.49 37.62
N GLY A 36 4.91 -5.22 37.79
CA GLY A 36 5.62 -4.28 38.67
C GLY A 36 5.72 -4.76 40.12
N ALA A 37 4.64 -5.36 40.65
CA ALA A 37 4.67 -6.00 41.97
C ALA A 37 5.63 -7.19 42.03
N HIS A 38 5.78 -7.94 40.93
CA HIS A 38 6.77 -9.02 40.85
C HIS A 38 8.20 -8.48 40.89
N ILE A 39 8.47 -7.36 40.21
CA ILE A 39 9.77 -6.70 40.20
C ILE A 39 10.12 -6.11 41.57
N TRP A 40 9.18 -5.44 42.22
CA TRP A 40 9.49 -4.63 43.40
C TRP A 40 9.29 -5.34 44.74
N CYS A 41 8.39 -6.32 44.81
CA CYS A 41 7.94 -6.84 46.10
C CYS A 41 8.00 -8.36 46.24
N ILE A 42 7.90 -9.11 45.14
CA ILE A 42 7.84 -10.58 45.20
C ILE A 42 9.21 -11.21 44.93
N CYS A 43 9.92 -10.74 43.90
CA CYS A 43 11.23 -11.28 43.55
C CYS A 43 12.34 -10.59 44.35
N ASP A 44 13.43 -11.30 44.57
CA ASP A 44 14.63 -10.75 45.19
C ASP A 44 15.23 -9.61 44.35
N TYR A 45 15.83 -8.63 45.01
CA TYR A 45 16.47 -7.48 44.35
C TYR A 45 17.64 -7.87 43.42
N GLN A 46 18.18 -9.08 43.55
CA GLN A 46 19.25 -9.62 42.70
C GLN A 46 18.73 -10.36 41.47
N ALA A 47 17.43 -10.65 41.41
CA ALA A 47 16.85 -11.44 40.33
C ALA A 47 16.96 -10.70 38.99
N ASN A 48 17.34 -11.43 37.94
CA ASN A 48 17.39 -10.86 36.60
C ASN A 48 15.97 -10.70 36.04
N LEU A 49 15.77 -9.75 35.11
CA LEU A 49 14.49 -9.53 34.44
C LEU A 49 13.93 -10.81 33.81
N GLY A 50 14.79 -11.66 33.24
CA GLY A 50 14.39 -12.95 32.67
C GLY A 50 13.84 -13.94 33.70
N GLU A 51 14.38 -13.93 34.92
CA GLU A 51 13.93 -14.76 36.06
C GLU A 51 12.60 -14.23 36.60
N ILE A 52 12.49 -12.91 36.81
CA ILE A 52 11.25 -12.25 37.24
C ILE A 52 10.12 -12.54 36.24
N LEU A 53 10.42 -12.45 34.94
CA LEU A 53 9.47 -12.80 33.87
C LEU A 53 9.09 -14.28 33.90
N SER A 54 10.00 -15.18 34.30
CA SER A 54 9.66 -16.59 34.44
C SER A 54 8.68 -16.84 35.58
N VAL A 55 8.93 -16.25 36.76
CA VAL A 55 8.03 -16.35 37.91
C VAL A 55 6.66 -15.75 37.59
N TYR A 56 6.63 -14.56 36.99
CA TYR A 56 5.37 -13.96 36.55
C TYR A 56 4.68 -14.84 35.50
N SER A 57 5.42 -15.38 34.52
CA SER A 57 4.85 -16.25 33.50
C SER A 57 4.22 -17.50 34.10
N ASP A 58 4.93 -18.17 34.98
CA ASP A 58 4.50 -19.43 35.58
C ASP A 58 3.28 -19.21 36.50
N THR A 59 3.21 -18.08 37.20
CA THR A 59 2.06 -17.74 38.06
C THR A 59 0.76 -17.54 37.28
N TRP A 60 0.77 -16.81 36.16
CA TRP A 60 -0.46 -16.64 35.36
C TRP A 60 -0.79 -17.83 34.47
N HIS A 61 0.19 -18.69 34.11
CA HIS A 61 -0.06 -19.96 33.41
C HIS A 61 -0.65 -21.04 34.34
N SER A 62 -0.24 -21.05 35.62
CA SER A 62 -0.71 -22.03 36.61
C SER A 62 -2.10 -21.72 37.15
N ASP A 63 -2.59 -20.50 36.94
CA ASP A 63 -3.91 -20.07 37.39
C ASP A 63 -5.04 -20.69 36.53
N GLN A 64 -5.91 -21.43 37.19
CA GLN A 64 -7.07 -22.09 36.58
C GLN A 64 -8.20 -21.11 36.21
N LYS A 65 -8.22 -19.89 36.79
CA LYS A 65 -9.25 -18.84 36.55
C LYS A 65 -8.62 -17.48 36.22
N PRO A 66 -7.85 -17.39 35.12
CA PRO A 66 -7.22 -16.16 34.69
C PRO A 66 -8.21 -14.99 34.52
N ASN A 67 -7.82 -13.77 34.90
CA ASN A 67 -8.61 -12.54 34.73
C ASN A 67 -10.02 -12.54 35.37
N THR A 68 -10.31 -13.53 36.21
CA THR A 68 -11.48 -13.49 37.10
C THR A 68 -11.12 -12.65 38.32
N LYS A 69 -12.11 -12.17 39.10
CA LYS A 69 -11.91 -11.38 40.34
C LYS A 69 -11.00 -12.03 41.41
N GLN A 70 -10.53 -13.26 41.18
CA GLN A 70 -9.72 -14.06 42.10
C GLN A 70 -8.37 -14.48 41.52
N GLY A 71 -8.12 -14.22 40.22
CA GLY A 71 -6.95 -14.72 39.50
C GLY A 71 -5.90 -13.66 39.18
N VAL A 72 -4.69 -14.11 38.82
CA VAL A 72 -3.59 -13.25 38.34
C VAL A 72 -3.96 -12.71 36.96
N PRO A 73 -3.73 -11.41 36.68
CA PRO A 73 -4.03 -10.84 35.38
C PRO A 73 -3.11 -11.40 34.30
N ARG A 74 -3.70 -11.87 33.19
CA ARG A 74 -2.94 -12.27 32.00
C ARG A 74 -2.49 -11.04 31.20
N PRO A 75 -1.32 -11.11 30.54
CA PRO A 75 -0.91 -10.10 29.59
C PRO A 75 -2.00 -9.81 28.56
N SER A 76 -2.38 -8.54 28.43
CA SER A 76 -3.37 -8.09 27.47
C SER A 76 -3.06 -6.65 27.05
N PRO A 77 -3.33 -6.30 25.78
CA PRO A 77 -3.06 -4.96 25.28
C PRO A 77 -3.80 -3.89 26.11
N PRO A 78 -3.16 -2.75 26.40
CA PRO A 78 -3.79 -1.66 27.12
C PRO A 78 -4.96 -1.07 26.32
N THR A 79 -5.95 -0.54 27.02
CA THR A 79 -7.01 0.26 26.38
C THR A 79 -6.48 1.65 26.06
N VAL A 80 -6.87 2.24 24.92
CA VAL A 80 -6.49 3.62 24.53
C VAL A 80 -6.77 4.62 25.65
N ASP A 81 -7.92 4.50 26.32
CA ASP A 81 -8.29 5.39 27.43
C ASP A 81 -7.30 5.34 28.59
N LYS A 82 -6.71 4.16 28.82
CA LYS A 82 -5.71 3.95 29.85
C LYS A 82 -4.32 4.45 29.45
N LEU A 83 -4.00 4.41 28.16
CA LEU A 83 -2.78 5.05 27.63
C LEU A 83 -2.84 6.57 27.83
N ILE A 84 -4.03 7.16 27.72
CA ILE A 84 -4.25 8.59 27.94
C ILE A 84 -4.31 8.91 29.45
N ASN A 85 -5.02 8.08 30.22
CA ASN A 85 -5.23 8.25 31.65
C ASN A 85 -4.84 6.97 32.43
N PRO A 86 -3.63 6.90 33.02
CA PRO A 86 -3.13 5.69 33.68
C PRO A 86 -3.90 5.33 34.96
N ASN A 87 -4.70 6.27 35.50
CA ASN A 87 -5.51 6.07 36.71
C ASN A 87 -6.89 5.46 36.42
N LEU A 88 -7.24 5.23 35.15
CA LEU A 88 -8.54 4.66 34.80
C LEU A 88 -8.60 3.18 35.20
N ALA A 89 -9.73 2.74 35.74
CA ALA A 89 -9.94 1.35 36.12
C ALA A 89 -9.91 0.42 34.90
N VAL A 90 -9.35 -0.76 35.11
CA VAL A 90 -9.18 -1.78 34.07
C VAL A 90 -10.53 -2.41 33.74
N SER A 91 -10.99 -2.25 32.50
CA SER A 91 -12.05 -3.08 31.97
C SER A 91 -11.51 -4.51 31.81
N SER A 92 -11.95 -5.42 32.69
CA SER A 92 -11.68 -6.85 32.59
C SER A 92 -11.98 -7.33 31.17
N VAL A 93 -11.09 -8.14 30.57
CA VAL A 93 -11.34 -8.76 29.27
C VAL A 93 -12.47 -9.79 29.43
N LYS A 94 -13.71 -9.41 29.11
CA LYS A 94 -14.91 -10.26 29.32
C LYS A 94 -15.22 -11.20 28.15
N ASP A 95 -14.68 -10.91 26.97
CA ASP A 95 -15.28 -11.37 25.71
C ASP A 95 -14.39 -12.30 24.88
N TYR A 96 -13.28 -12.80 25.44
CA TYR A 96 -12.63 -13.98 24.86
C TYR A 96 -13.19 -15.21 25.54
N PRO A 97 -13.91 -16.08 24.82
CA PRO A 97 -14.44 -17.28 25.42
C PRO A 97 -13.24 -18.10 25.89
N ILE A 98 -13.07 -18.21 27.20
CA ILE A 98 -12.51 -19.43 27.78
C ILE A 98 -13.64 -20.44 27.57
N SER A 99 -13.81 -20.95 26.35
CA SER A 99 -14.84 -21.94 26.08
C SER A 99 -14.42 -23.22 26.79
N GLU A 100 -14.96 -23.39 27.98
CA GLU A 100 -15.51 -24.69 28.34
C GLU A 100 -16.44 -25.08 27.17
N GLU A 101 -16.03 -26.09 26.41
CA GLU A 101 -16.85 -26.83 25.46
C GLU A 101 -17.28 -26.11 24.16
N MET A 102 -16.39 -26.07 23.17
CA MET A 102 -16.79 -26.25 21.78
C MET A 102 -15.87 -27.28 21.12
N GLU A 103 -16.38 -28.51 20.97
CA GLU A 103 -15.79 -29.56 20.15
C GLU A 103 -15.91 -29.20 18.67
N GLY A 104 -15.10 -28.24 18.22
CA GLY A 104 -14.78 -28.07 16.81
C GLY A 104 -13.73 -29.11 16.36
N PRO A 105 -13.68 -29.46 15.06
CA PRO A 105 -12.83 -30.55 14.57
C PRO A 105 -11.32 -30.27 14.68
N ASN A 106 -10.92 -29.01 14.87
CA ASN A 106 -9.52 -28.58 14.88
C ASN A 106 -9.07 -28.18 16.29
N ARG A 107 -8.52 -29.15 17.03
CA ARG A 107 -8.01 -28.96 18.41
C ARG A 107 -6.86 -27.94 18.52
N GLU A 108 -6.18 -27.62 17.42
CA GLU A 108 -5.05 -26.69 17.37
C GLU A 108 -5.44 -25.21 17.37
N ILE A 109 -6.72 -24.89 17.13
CA ILE A 109 -7.21 -23.50 17.13
C ILE A 109 -7.51 -23.02 18.57
N LYS A 110 -7.49 -23.90 19.58
CA LYS A 110 -7.83 -23.58 20.99
C LYS A 110 -6.84 -22.63 21.70
N PHE A 111 -5.61 -22.51 21.21
CA PHE A 111 -4.62 -21.52 21.70
C PHE A 111 -4.70 -20.18 20.92
N ARG A 112 -5.58 -20.11 19.92
CA ARG A 112 -5.75 -18.94 19.05
C ARG A 112 -6.73 -17.90 19.60
N ASP A 113 -7.25 -18.07 20.81
CA ASP A 113 -8.37 -17.27 21.34
C ASP A 113 -7.99 -16.25 22.43
N TRP A 114 -6.73 -15.81 22.57
CA TRP A 114 -6.38 -14.70 23.46
C TRP A 114 -5.53 -13.64 22.72
N PRO A 115 -5.80 -12.33 22.91
CA PRO A 115 -5.04 -11.28 22.27
C PRO A 115 -3.64 -11.24 22.88
N ARG A 116 -2.63 -11.36 22.02
CA ARG A 116 -1.23 -11.27 22.44
C ARG A 116 -0.89 -9.82 22.69
N ASP A 117 -0.37 -9.51 23.88
CA ASP A 117 0.13 -8.17 24.16
C ASP A 117 1.55 -7.99 23.59
N THR A 118 1.77 -6.92 22.82
CA THR A 118 3.09 -6.65 22.24
C THR A 118 4.13 -6.39 23.31
N ALA A 119 3.83 -5.60 24.34
CA ALA A 119 4.80 -5.23 25.37
C ALA A 119 5.31 -6.46 26.14
N TYR A 120 4.41 -7.36 26.55
CA TYR A 120 4.78 -8.62 27.20
C TYR A 120 5.66 -9.50 26.29
N HIS A 121 5.31 -9.63 25.02
CA HIS A 121 6.10 -10.47 24.12
C HIS A 121 7.43 -9.86 23.70
N LEU A 122 7.56 -8.52 23.69
CA LEU A 122 8.85 -7.85 23.58
C LEU A 122 9.70 -8.09 24.83
N LEU A 123 9.12 -8.07 26.03
CA LEU A 123 9.81 -8.45 27.26
C LEU A 123 10.26 -9.92 27.22
N GLN A 124 9.46 -10.80 26.61
CA GLN A 124 9.81 -12.21 26.46
C GLN A 124 11.10 -12.41 25.62
N LEU A 125 11.46 -11.49 24.72
CA LEU A 125 12.72 -11.54 23.97
C LEU A 125 13.95 -11.45 24.88
N CYS A 126 13.84 -10.75 26.02
CA CYS A 126 14.91 -10.67 27.02
C CYS A 126 15.22 -12.03 27.66
N ARG A 127 14.23 -12.94 27.69
CA ARG A 127 14.38 -14.30 28.22
C ARG A 127 14.68 -15.32 27.13
N LYS A 128 13.94 -15.27 26.03
CA LYS A 128 14.06 -16.19 24.90
C LYS A 128 14.45 -15.38 23.67
N GLN A 129 15.72 -15.49 23.26
CA GLN A 129 16.23 -14.84 22.04
C GLN A 129 15.43 -15.26 20.79
N PHE A 130 14.91 -16.49 20.79
CA PHE A 130 14.05 -17.04 19.75
C PHE A 130 12.61 -17.13 20.28
N HIS A 131 11.85 -16.06 20.08
CA HIS A 131 10.42 -16.01 20.42
C HIS A 131 9.65 -15.53 19.18
N SER A 132 8.66 -16.31 18.73
CA SER A 132 7.89 -15.97 17.54
C SER A 132 7.03 -14.72 17.80
N LEU A 133 7.31 -13.68 17.01
CA LEU A 133 6.63 -12.39 17.05
C LEU A 133 5.61 -12.22 15.92
N GLN A 134 5.41 -13.24 15.07
CA GLN A 134 4.49 -13.18 13.91
C GLN A 134 3.12 -12.64 14.30
N ARG A 135 2.55 -13.20 15.38
CA ARG A 135 1.23 -12.83 15.88
C ARG A 135 1.23 -11.57 16.76
N THR A 136 2.40 -11.10 17.20
CA THR A 136 2.51 -9.83 17.94
C THR A 136 2.48 -8.62 17.03
N LEU A 137 2.71 -8.82 15.73
CA LEU A 137 2.60 -7.76 14.73
C LEU A 137 1.15 -7.58 14.23
N ASP A 138 0.18 -8.31 14.77
CA ASP A 138 -1.21 -8.05 14.47
C ASP A 138 -1.65 -6.73 15.14
N PRO A 139 -2.49 -5.91 14.50
CA PRO A 139 -2.87 -4.57 14.99
C PRO A 139 -3.52 -4.62 16.39
N CYS A 140 -4.28 -5.68 16.66
CA CYS A 140 -4.95 -5.91 17.94
C CYS A 140 -4.00 -6.17 19.12
N SER A 141 -2.72 -6.39 18.86
CA SER A 141 -1.72 -6.63 19.90
C SER A 141 -1.18 -5.36 20.55
N PHE A 142 -1.42 -4.18 19.97
CA PHE A 142 -0.86 -2.91 20.45
C PHE A 142 -1.78 -2.17 21.41
N SER A 143 -3.06 -2.06 21.07
CA SER A 143 -4.02 -1.27 21.83
C SER A 143 -5.46 -1.71 21.56
N ARG A 144 -6.36 -1.44 22.50
CA ARG A 144 -7.81 -1.68 22.39
C ARG A 144 -8.58 -0.36 22.51
N ARG A 145 -9.50 -0.06 21.60
CA ARG A 145 -10.42 1.08 21.73
C ARG A 145 -11.67 0.71 22.54
N TYR A 146 -11.98 1.56 23.51
CA TYR A 146 -13.20 1.73 24.34
C TYR A 146 -13.89 0.57 25.07
N SER A 147 -13.94 -0.67 24.57
CA SER A 147 -14.39 -1.84 25.35
C SER A 147 -14.35 -3.07 24.45
N SER A 148 -13.83 -4.15 25.02
CA SER A 148 -13.97 -5.54 24.56
C SER A 148 -13.71 -5.89 23.08
N SER A 149 -12.54 -6.48 22.83
CA SER A 149 -12.23 -7.39 21.72
C SER A 149 -12.32 -6.83 20.28
N CYS A 150 -11.45 -7.34 19.42
CA CYS A 150 -11.48 -7.13 17.97
C CYS A 150 -12.76 -7.63 17.29
N VAL A 151 -13.57 -8.44 17.99
CA VAL A 151 -14.85 -8.98 17.51
C VAL A 151 -15.96 -7.91 17.56
N LEU A 152 -15.99 -7.07 18.59
CA LEU A 152 -17.03 -6.04 18.77
C LEU A 152 -16.59 -4.69 18.18
N ASP A 153 -15.29 -4.40 18.20
CA ASP A 153 -14.74 -3.17 17.65
C ASP A 153 -13.73 -3.47 16.54
N ARG A 154 -14.25 -3.47 15.30
CA ARG A 154 -13.47 -3.72 14.07
C ARG A 154 -12.41 -2.66 13.82
N ASP A 155 -12.51 -1.48 14.43
CA ASP A 155 -11.54 -0.40 14.23
C ASP A 155 -10.17 -0.76 14.81
N ASN A 156 -10.12 -1.68 15.79
CA ASN A 156 -8.87 -2.20 16.36
C ASN A 156 -8.12 -3.16 15.42
N LEU A 157 -8.74 -3.60 14.33
CA LEU A 157 -8.12 -4.44 13.29
C LEU A 157 -7.54 -3.61 12.13
N LEU A 158 -7.81 -2.29 12.13
CA LEU A 158 -7.53 -1.42 10.99
C LEU A 158 -6.26 -0.59 11.14
N ASP A 159 -5.63 -0.52 12.32
CA ASP A 159 -4.42 0.29 12.51
C ASP A 159 -3.15 -0.57 12.41
N TRP A 160 -2.62 -0.68 11.20
CA TRP A 160 -1.38 -1.42 10.95
C TRP A 160 -0.12 -0.54 11.01
N ALA A 161 -0.27 0.75 11.34
CA ALA A 161 0.86 1.67 11.39
C ALA A 161 1.88 1.23 12.45
N MET A 162 1.40 0.93 13.66
CA MET A 162 2.25 0.47 14.77
C MET A 162 2.89 -0.90 14.48
N SER A 163 2.15 -1.80 13.84
CA SER A 163 2.65 -3.09 13.36
C SER A 163 3.82 -2.92 12.40
N TRP A 164 3.68 -2.05 11.40
CA TRP A 164 4.74 -1.80 10.43
C TRP A 164 5.97 -1.15 11.05
N HIS A 165 5.78 -0.13 11.91
CA HIS A 165 6.90 0.54 12.58
C HIS A 165 7.66 -0.39 13.54
N LEU A 166 6.96 -1.20 14.34
CA LEU A 166 7.59 -2.16 15.23
C LEU A 166 8.35 -3.21 14.41
N TRP A 167 7.75 -3.74 13.35
CA TRP A 167 8.42 -4.67 12.44
C TRP A 167 9.70 -4.07 11.87
N ARG A 168 9.66 -2.82 11.38
CA ARG A 168 10.84 -2.12 10.88
C ARG A 168 11.92 -1.92 11.93
N PHE A 169 11.53 -1.57 13.14
CA PHE A 169 12.47 -1.45 14.25
C PHE A 169 13.15 -2.78 14.55
N LEU A 170 12.38 -3.86 14.68
CA LEU A 170 12.90 -5.21 14.95
C LEU A 170 13.85 -5.70 13.86
N VAL A 171 13.48 -5.52 12.58
CA VAL A 171 14.35 -5.86 11.45
C VAL A 171 15.64 -5.05 11.48
N SER A 172 15.57 -3.75 11.78
CA SER A 172 16.78 -2.90 11.86
C SER A 172 17.70 -3.26 13.03
N TYR A 173 17.15 -3.82 14.11
CA TYR A 173 17.90 -4.30 15.26
C TYR A 173 18.54 -5.68 15.00
N GLY A 174 18.22 -6.33 13.90
CA GLY A 174 18.70 -7.68 13.57
C GLY A 174 17.85 -8.81 14.16
N TYR A 175 16.64 -8.51 14.67
CA TYR A 175 15.67 -9.54 15.03
C TYR A 175 15.04 -10.10 13.77
N HIS A 176 15.70 -11.12 13.27
CA HIS A 176 15.31 -11.86 12.09
C HIS A 176 14.41 -13.04 12.46
N HIS A 177 14.45 -13.57 13.70
CA HIS A 177 13.81 -14.81 14.19
C HIS A 177 12.28 -14.98 14.07
N PHE A 178 11.60 -14.22 13.21
CA PHE A 178 10.33 -14.62 12.59
C PHE A 178 10.47 -15.89 11.73
N TYR A 179 11.70 -16.29 11.38
CA TYR A 179 12.02 -17.54 10.68
C TYR A 179 11.95 -18.72 11.65
N ASP A 180 10.87 -19.50 11.59
CA ASP A 180 10.98 -20.90 11.99
C ASP A 180 11.62 -21.65 10.82
N ASP A 181 12.65 -22.46 11.08
CA ASP A 181 13.57 -23.04 10.09
C ASP A 181 12.92 -24.04 9.10
N PHE A 182 11.59 -24.20 9.12
CA PHE A 182 10.91 -25.26 8.39
C PHE A 182 9.82 -24.83 7.39
N TYR A 183 9.31 -23.58 7.37
CA TYR A 183 8.23 -23.18 6.44
C TYR A 183 8.26 -21.69 6.03
N GLU A 184 7.67 -21.41 4.87
CA GLU A 184 7.71 -20.22 3.99
C GLU A 184 7.27 -18.84 4.56
N ASP A 185 7.43 -18.53 5.85
CA ASP A 185 6.61 -17.48 6.49
C ASP A 185 7.18 -16.04 6.46
N PHE A 186 8.48 -15.82 6.25
CA PHE A 186 9.04 -14.46 6.41
C PHE A 186 8.54 -13.47 5.35
N SER A 187 8.53 -13.91 4.09
CA SER A 187 8.05 -13.07 2.99
C SER A 187 6.56 -12.80 3.13
N GLU A 188 5.79 -13.70 3.72
CA GLU A 188 4.34 -13.51 3.86
C GLU A 188 4.02 -12.47 4.93
N ILE A 189 4.71 -12.48 6.07
CA ILE A 189 4.50 -11.51 7.14
C ILE A 189 4.89 -10.10 6.69
N SER A 190 6.08 -9.93 6.10
CA SER A 190 6.52 -8.63 5.62
C SER A 190 5.60 -8.10 4.53
N THR A 191 5.20 -8.98 3.60
CA THR A 191 4.23 -8.64 2.55
C THR A 191 2.88 -8.25 3.12
N ARG A 192 2.35 -8.99 4.10
CA ARG A 192 1.07 -8.70 4.75
C ARG A 192 1.10 -7.35 5.46
N VAL A 193 2.07 -7.13 6.35
CA VAL A 193 2.18 -5.88 7.12
C VAL A 193 2.38 -4.68 6.18
N CYS A 194 3.21 -4.82 5.15
CA CYS A 194 3.41 -3.76 4.16
C CYS A 194 2.15 -3.50 3.34
N ASN A 195 1.46 -4.53 2.86
CA ASN A 195 0.24 -4.37 2.06
C ASN A 195 -0.89 -3.73 2.88
N GLU A 196 -1.14 -4.18 4.11
CA GLU A 196 -2.22 -3.64 4.95
C GLU A 196 -1.97 -2.18 5.34
N PHE A 197 -0.73 -1.82 5.68
CA PHE A 197 -0.42 -0.41 5.97
C PHE A 197 -0.43 0.45 4.70
N ALA A 198 0.02 -0.10 3.56
CA ALA A 198 -0.04 0.57 2.28
C ALA A 198 -1.47 0.86 1.83
N THR A 199 -2.42 -0.07 2.03
CA THR A 199 -3.83 0.14 1.70
C THR A 199 -4.48 1.20 2.59
N GLN A 200 -4.09 1.30 3.86
CA GLN A 200 -4.53 2.38 4.75
C GLN A 200 -4.05 3.76 4.29
N LEU A 201 -2.78 3.87 3.93
CA LEU A 201 -2.23 5.12 3.38
C LEU A 201 -2.87 5.50 2.05
N GLU A 202 -3.15 4.50 1.21
CA GLU A 202 -3.89 4.69 -0.04
C GLU A 202 -5.31 5.21 0.22
N ALA A 203 -6.04 4.64 1.17
CA ALA A 203 -7.38 5.09 1.55
C ALA A 203 -7.37 6.51 2.12
N ALA A 204 -6.29 6.93 2.79
CA ALA A 204 -6.09 8.29 3.26
C ALA A 204 -5.69 9.28 2.14
N GLY A 205 -5.49 8.82 0.90
CA GLY A 205 -5.06 9.64 -0.24
C GLY A 205 -3.56 9.90 -0.31
N LEU A 206 -2.76 9.28 0.56
CA LEU A 206 -1.31 9.41 0.66
C LEU A 206 -0.60 8.27 -0.08
N TRP A 207 -0.93 8.10 -1.37
CA TRP A 207 -0.44 6.97 -2.16
C TRP A 207 1.08 7.01 -2.37
N GLU A 208 1.71 8.19 -2.38
CA GLU A 208 3.17 8.31 -2.47
C GLU A 208 3.90 7.67 -1.28
N TRP A 209 3.30 7.73 -0.09
CA TRP A 209 3.81 7.08 1.12
C TRP A 209 3.45 5.60 1.16
N SER A 210 2.33 5.22 0.56
CA SER A 210 1.99 3.83 0.33
C SER A 210 3.06 3.13 -0.55
N VAL A 211 3.58 3.81 -1.58
CA VAL A 211 4.74 3.31 -2.36
C VAL A 211 5.96 3.09 -1.46
N PHE A 212 6.28 4.06 -0.60
CA PHE A 212 7.39 3.95 0.35
C PHE A 212 7.26 2.70 1.23
N VAL A 213 6.09 2.44 1.79
CA VAL A 213 5.81 1.24 2.60
C VAL A 213 6.00 -0.04 1.79
N LEU A 214 5.48 -0.11 0.57
CA LEU A 214 5.60 -1.30 -0.29
C LEU A 214 7.04 -1.60 -0.72
N LEU A 215 7.92 -0.61 -0.79
CA LEU A 215 9.35 -0.82 -1.09
C LEU A 215 10.06 -1.66 -0.03
N HIS A 216 9.46 -1.81 1.15
CA HIS A 216 10.03 -2.56 2.26
C HIS A 216 9.71 -4.07 2.16
N ILE A 217 8.94 -4.52 1.16
CA ILE A 217 8.70 -5.93 0.88
C ILE A 217 10.01 -6.62 0.45
N ASP A 218 10.32 -7.77 1.04
CA ASP A 218 11.57 -8.48 0.79
C ASP A 218 11.61 -9.14 -0.59
N CYS A 219 10.53 -9.83 -0.97
CA CYS A 219 10.44 -10.52 -2.25
C CYS A 219 10.32 -9.49 -3.40
N GLU A 220 11.31 -9.52 -4.29
CA GLU A 220 11.40 -8.58 -5.42
C GLU A 220 10.18 -8.64 -6.33
N LYS A 221 9.69 -9.86 -6.64
CA LYS A 221 8.55 -10.05 -7.54
C LYS A 221 7.26 -9.47 -6.98
N THR A 222 6.98 -9.70 -5.69
CA THR A 222 5.78 -9.16 -5.04
C THR A 222 5.91 -7.66 -4.83
N ARG A 223 7.10 -7.17 -4.44
CA ARG A 223 7.40 -5.74 -4.33
C ARG A 223 7.14 -5.02 -5.65
N GLU A 224 7.69 -5.52 -6.75
CA GLU A 224 7.50 -4.95 -8.08
C GLU A 224 6.03 -4.95 -8.49
N ALA A 225 5.32 -6.08 -8.32
CA ALA A 225 3.91 -6.19 -8.66
C ALA A 225 3.02 -5.23 -7.85
N SER A 226 3.24 -5.15 -6.53
CA SER A 226 2.47 -4.26 -5.64
C SER A 226 2.72 -2.79 -5.97
N VAL A 227 3.97 -2.39 -6.19
CA VAL A 227 4.32 -1.00 -6.56
C VAL A 227 3.74 -0.64 -7.92
N LYS A 228 3.87 -1.51 -8.94
CA LYS A 228 3.28 -1.29 -10.26
C LYS A 228 1.76 -1.19 -10.21
N CYS A 229 1.10 -2.04 -9.42
CA CYS A 229 -0.35 -2.01 -9.24
C CYS A 229 -0.82 -0.70 -8.58
N LEU A 230 -0.10 -0.23 -7.54
CA LEU A 230 -0.41 1.04 -6.88
C LEU A 230 -0.22 2.24 -7.83
N ILE A 231 0.91 2.30 -8.54
CA ILE A 231 1.18 3.36 -9.53
C ILE A 231 0.11 3.36 -10.63
N GLY A 232 -0.24 2.19 -11.17
CA GLY A 232 -1.26 2.05 -12.20
C GLY A 232 -2.64 2.61 -11.82
N ARG A 233 -2.97 2.63 -10.53
CA ARG A 233 -4.25 3.15 -10.01
C ARG A 233 -4.26 4.67 -9.80
N HIS A 234 -3.12 5.26 -9.40
CA HIS A 234 -3.03 6.69 -9.02
C HIS A 234 -2.43 7.60 -10.09
N VAL A 235 -1.86 7.03 -11.14
CA VAL A 235 -1.32 7.79 -12.26
C VAL A 235 -2.41 8.62 -12.95
N SER A 236 -2.05 9.84 -13.34
CA SER A 236 -2.93 10.74 -14.07
C SER A 236 -2.29 11.23 -15.37
N LEU A 237 -3.11 11.41 -16.41
CA LEU A 237 -2.68 12.03 -17.65
C LEU A 237 -2.67 13.54 -17.48
N VAL A 238 -1.49 14.14 -17.51
CA VAL A 238 -1.32 15.59 -17.57
C VAL A 238 -1.26 15.99 -19.05
N LEU A 239 -2.16 16.89 -19.47
CA LEU A 239 -2.06 17.45 -20.82
C LEU A 239 -0.87 18.41 -20.90
N PRO A 240 -0.05 18.35 -21.97
CA PRO A 240 0.99 19.33 -22.20
C PRO A 240 0.43 20.75 -22.17
N SER A 241 1.02 21.62 -21.34
CA SER A 241 0.53 23.00 -21.14
C SER A 241 0.45 23.82 -22.44
N GLY A 242 1.17 23.42 -23.49
CA GLY A 242 1.10 24.03 -24.82
C GLY A 242 -0.22 23.84 -25.59
N LEU A 243 -1.07 22.88 -25.16
CA LEU A 243 -2.43 22.63 -25.69
C LEU A 243 -3.52 23.42 -24.94
N LEU A 244 -3.25 23.90 -23.73
CA LEU A 244 -4.22 24.61 -22.89
C LEU A 244 -4.16 26.15 -23.00
N ASN A 245 -3.19 26.69 -23.74
CA ASN A 245 -2.89 28.13 -23.74
C ASN A 245 -3.85 29.03 -24.56
N ASN A 246 -5.06 28.58 -24.86
CA ASN A 246 -6.11 29.42 -25.46
C ASN A 246 -7.44 29.39 -24.70
N SER A 247 -7.49 28.97 -23.43
CA SER A 247 -8.70 29.14 -22.61
C SER A 247 -8.67 30.45 -21.82
N ASN A 248 -9.49 31.40 -22.25
CA ASN A 248 -10.00 32.43 -21.34
C ASN A 248 -10.65 31.75 -20.14
N LYS A 249 -10.33 32.26 -18.94
CA LYS A 249 -10.44 31.61 -17.62
C LYS A 249 -11.83 31.15 -17.12
N ASN A 250 -12.90 31.11 -17.92
CA ASN A 250 -14.26 31.01 -17.38
C ASN A 250 -15.18 29.92 -17.98
N SER A 251 -14.66 28.84 -18.57
CA SER A 251 -15.52 27.71 -18.98
C SER A 251 -14.73 26.39 -19.14
N PRO A 252 -15.18 25.27 -18.53
CA PRO A 252 -14.48 23.99 -18.57
C PRO A 252 -14.84 23.13 -19.81
N SER A 253 -15.35 23.74 -20.89
CA SER A 253 -16.04 23.01 -21.97
C SER A 253 -15.81 23.62 -23.36
N CYS A 254 -14.57 23.67 -23.83
CA CYS A 254 -14.30 23.94 -25.25
C CYS A 254 -12.97 23.29 -25.66
N LEU A 255 -13.01 22.00 -26.00
CA LEU A 255 -11.93 21.27 -26.69
C LEU A 255 -12.02 21.44 -28.22
N SER A 256 -12.94 22.28 -28.69
CA SER A 256 -13.23 22.56 -30.11
C SER A 256 -12.22 23.48 -30.79
N ASP A 257 -11.53 24.35 -30.04
CA ASP A 257 -10.62 25.37 -30.60
C ASP A 257 -9.14 24.93 -30.67
N ILE A 258 -8.84 23.69 -30.27
CA ILE A 258 -7.50 23.13 -30.44
C ILE A 258 -7.39 22.66 -31.89
N ASP A 259 -6.81 23.52 -32.74
CA ASP A 259 -6.38 23.15 -34.08
C ASP A 259 -5.18 22.21 -33.99
N PHE A 260 -5.48 20.95 -33.67
CA PHE A 260 -4.55 19.85 -33.43
C PHE A 260 -3.57 19.67 -34.60
N MET A 261 -3.98 20.09 -35.80
CA MET A 261 -3.21 20.01 -37.04
C MET A 261 -2.23 21.19 -37.26
N SER A 262 -2.18 22.18 -36.35
CA SER A 262 -1.32 23.36 -36.46
C SER A 262 -0.06 23.25 -35.59
N HIS A 263 1.03 22.74 -36.18
CA HIS A 263 2.44 22.94 -35.78
C HIS A 263 2.93 22.59 -34.36
N LYS A 264 2.09 22.15 -33.41
CA LYS A 264 2.46 21.84 -32.01
C LYS A 264 2.49 20.34 -31.66
N ILE A 265 2.29 19.47 -32.64
CA ILE A 265 2.45 18.01 -32.47
C ILE A 265 3.95 17.70 -32.44
N SER A 266 4.48 17.50 -31.25
CA SER A 266 5.76 16.81 -31.07
C SER A 266 5.59 15.82 -29.93
N LEU A 267 6.12 14.61 -30.13
CA LEU A 267 6.29 13.62 -29.06
C LEU A 267 7.28 14.11 -27.99
N LEU A 268 8.01 15.19 -28.29
CA LEU A 268 8.80 16.00 -27.37
C LEU A 268 7.94 17.21 -26.94
N PRO A 269 7.45 17.26 -25.69
CA PRO A 269 8.32 17.14 -24.52
C PRO A 269 7.85 16.02 -23.59
N THR A 270 8.80 15.44 -22.85
CA THR A 270 8.54 14.47 -21.79
C THR A 270 7.31 14.90 -20.99
N PRO A 271 6.25 14.07 -20.94
CA PRO A 271 5.01 14.47 -20.30
C PRO A 271 5.29 14.75 -18.83
N SER A 272 4.88 15.93 -18.38
CA SER A 272 5.23 16.43 -17.05
C SER A 272 4.76 15.46 -15.97
N LEU A 273 5.68 15.16 -15.05
CA LEU A 273 5.37 14.40 -13.86
C LEU A 273 4.61 15.30 -12.89
N THR A 274 3.59 14.76 -12.24
CA THR A 274 2.91 15.46 -11.15
C THR A 274 3.84 15.58 -9.95
N LYS A 275 3.55 16.50 -9.02
CA LYS A 275 4.33 16.64 -7.78
C LYS A 275 4.53 15.30 -7.03
N PRO A 276 3.48 14.47 -6.79
CA PRO A 276 3.67 13.19 -6.11
C PRO A 276 4.45 12.17 -6.96
N GLU A 277 4.26 12.13 -8.29
CA GLU A 277 5.08 11.28 -9.17
C GLU A 277 6.55 11.69 -9.14
N SER A 278 6.85 12.99 -9.10
CA SER A 278 8.21 13.50 -8.99
C SER A 278 8.86 13.12 -7.66
N PHE A 279 8.08 13.05 -6.57
CA PHE A 279 8.55 12.56 -5.28
C PHE A 279 8.89 11.07 -5.36
N VAL A 280 8.00 10.25 -5.91
CA VAL A 280 8.21 8.80 -6.05
C VAL A 280 9.43 8.47 -6.91
N VAL A 281 9.65 9.22 -7.99
CA VAL A 281 10.86 9.06 -8.82
C VAL A 281 12.12 9.56 -8.09
N ASN A 282 12.13 10.82 -7.67
CA ASN A 282 13.36 11.49 -7.26
C ASN A 282 13.79 11.13 -5.83
N ARG A 283 12.84 10.83 -4.94
CA ARG A 283 13.12 10.52 -3.53
C ARG A 283 13.12 9.02 -3.25
N LEU A 284 12.18 8.27 -3.82
CA LEU A 284 12.05 6.83 -3.56
C LEU A 284 12.83 5.95 -4.54
N GLY A 285 13.32 6.52 -5.66
CA GLY A 285 14.11 5.80 -6.64
C GLY A 285 13.30 4.86 -7.53
N VAL A 286 11.98 5.05 -7.63
CA VAL A 286 11.16 4.25 -8.54
C VAL A 286 11.50 4.59 -9.99
N PRO A 287 11.67 3.60 -10.88
CA PRO A 287 12.04 3.87 -12.26
C PRO A 287 11.00 4.71 -13.00
N VAL A 288 11.46 5.77 -13.68
CA VAL A 288 10.62 6.70 -14.46
C VAL A 288 9.81 5.97 -15.54
N HIS A 289 10.39 4.94 -16.16
CA HIS A 289 9.74 4.17 -17.21
C HIS A 289 8.47 3.45 -16.71
N TRP A 290 8.38 3.07 -15.43
CA TRP A 290 7.15 2.47 -14.87
C TRP A 290 5.99 3.46 -14.82
N ILE A 291 6.26 4.73 -14.53
CA ILE A 291 5.22 5.77 -14.51
C ILE A 291 4.75 6.05 -15.93
N HIS A 292 5.67 6.15 -16.89
CA HIS A 292 5.30 6.33 -18.28
C HIS A 292 4.56 5.13 -18.85
N GLU A 293 4.94 3.90 -18.51
CA GLU A 293 4.19 2.70 -18.88
C GLU A 293 2.76 2.72 -18.31
N ALA A 294 2.60 3.05 -17.02
CA ALA A 294 1.28 3.19 -16.41
C ALA A 294 0.44 4.28 -17.09
N LYS A 295 1.02 5.43 -17.43
CA LYS A 295 0.35 6.51 -18.18
C LYS A 295 -0.07 6.05 -19.58
N ALA A 296 0.79 5.32 -20.29
CA ALA A 296 0.48 4.79 -21.61
C ALA A 296 -0.71 3.81 -21.56
N ILE A 297 -0.73 2.91 -20.59
CA ILE A 297 -1.84 1.96 -20.37
C ILE A 297 -3.14 2.70 -20.04
N LEU A 298 -3.08 3.75 -19.21
CA LEU A 298 -4.24 4.57 -18.88
C LEU A 298 -4.78 5.31 -20.11
N ALA A 299 -3.90 5.88 -20.94
CA ALA A 299 -4.26 6.51 -22.20
C ALA A 299 -4.93 5.52 -23.16
N ARG A 300 -4.37 4.32 -23.31
CA ARG A 300 -4.95 3.21 -24.09
C ARG A 300 -6.35 2.84 -23.58
N HIS A 301 -6.53 2.76 -22.26
CA HIS A 301 -7.81 2.42 -21.67
C HIS A 301 -8.87 3.51 -21.96
N ARG A 302 -8.50 4.79 -21.82
CA ARG A 302 -9.39 5.92 -22.17
C ARG A 302 -9.72 5.96 -23.66
N LEU A 303 -8.74 5.69 -24.53
CA LEU A 303 -8.94 5.58 -25.98
C LEU A 303 -9.95 4.48 -26.33
N LYS A 304 -9.79 3.28 -25.74
CA LYS A 304 -10.73 2.17 -25.94
C LYS A 304 -12.12 2.46 -25.40
N ALA A 305 -12.22 3.08 -24.22
CA ALA A 305 -13.50 3.49 -23.65
C ALA A 305 -14.21 4.52 -24.54
N TYR A 306 -13.45 5.45 -25.12
CA TYR A 306 -13.94 6.42 -26.09
C TYR A 306 -14.48 5.74 -27.36
N LEU A 307 -13.70 4.84 -27.97
CA LEU A 307 -14.13 4.08 -29.16
C LEU A 307 -15.41 3.25 -28.93
N ARG A 308 -15.56 2.65 -27.75
CA ARG A 308 -16.79 1.93 -27.37
C ARG A 308 -18.00 2.87 -27.29
N LYS A 309 -17.82 4.08 -26.78
CA LYS A 309 -18.88 5.09 -26.66
C LYS A 309 -19.33 5.61 -28.03
N THR A 310 -18.40 5.75 -28.98
CA THR A 310 -18.69 6.23 -30.33
C THR A 310 -19.15 5.13 -31.30
N GLY A 311 -19.12 3.86 -30.89
CA GLY A 311 -19.56 2.72 -31.70
C GLY A 311 -18.63 2.39 -32.89
N VAL A 312 -17.43 2.97 -32.93
CA VAL A 312 -16.47 2.83 -34.05
C VAL A 312 -15.53 1.66 -33.76
N ASN A 313 -15.87 0.47 -34.27
CA ASN A 313 -15.05 -0.74 -34.07
C ASN A 313 -14.07 -1.01 -35.22
N THR A 314 -14.13 -0.28 -36.33
CA THR A 314 -13.26 -0.48 -37.51
C THR A 314 -12.80 0.84 -38.12
N VAL A 315 -11.57 0.83 -38.68
CA VAL A 315 -10.94 1.93 -39.46
C VAL A 315 -11.87 2.46 -40.57
N SER A 316 -12.77 1.62 -41.08
CA SER A 316 -13.75 1.99 -42.11
C SER A 316 -14.88 2.91 -41.63
N GLN A 317 -15.11 3.06 -40.31
CA GLN A 317 -16.17 3.89 -39.74
C GLN A 317 -15.66 5.21 -39.11
N GLN A 318 -14.35 5.50 -39.19
CA GLN A 318 -13.79 6.79 -38.73
C GLN A 318 -14.34 8.00 -39.49
N ARG A 319 -14.96 7.79 -40.67
CA ARG A 319 -15.68 8.84 -41.44
C ARG A 319 -16.91 9.41 -40.73
N THR A 320 -17.47 8.74 -39.72
CA THR A 320 -18.75 9.11 -39.08
C THR A 320 -18.61 9.69 -37.67
N LEU A 321 -17.43 10.19 -37.28
CA LEU A 321 -17.26 10.96 -36.05
C LEU A 321 -17.72 12.42 -36.27
N ASN A 322 -18.55 12.95 -35.37
CA ASN A 322 -18.96 14.35 -35.34
C ASN A 322 -17.73 15.29 -35.35
N PRO A 323 -17.80 16.47 -36.00
CA PRO A 323 -16.68 16.91 -36.83
C PRO A 323 -15.47 17.55 -36.13
N THR A 324 -15.52 17.94 -34.84
CA THR A 324 -14.42 18.72 -34.23
C THR A 324 -14.02 18.28 -32.81
N GLU A 325 -14.93 18.28 -31.83
CA GLU A 325 -14.59 18.00 -30.42
C GLU A 325 -14.28 16.53 -30.14
N ASP A 326 -15.03 15.65 -30.78
CA ASP A 326 -14.88 14.20 -30.65
C ASP A 326 -13.54 13.70 -31.23
N ARG A 327 -13.10 14.34 -32.32
CA ARG A 327 -11.85 14.01 -33.01
C ARG A 327 -10.62 14.50 -32.26
N SER A 328 -10.68 15.69 -31.66
CA SER A 328 -9.56 16.22 -30.88
C SER A 328 -9.27 15.32 -29.67
N GLN A 329 -10.30 14.82 -28.98
CA GLN A 329 -10.13 13.91 -27.84
C GLN A 329 -9.50 12.57 -28.23
N PHE A 330 -9.95 11.96 -29.33
CA PHE A 330 -9.38 10.71 -29.83
C PHE A 330 -7.88 10.85 -30.13
N CYS A 331 -7.51 11.87 -30.91
CA CYS A 331 -6.12 12.09 -31.28
C CYS A 331 -5.24 12.45 -30.07
N ILE A 332 -5.77 13.20 -29.09
CA ILE A 332 -5.07 13.49 -27.83
C ILE A 332 -4.73 12.21 -27.08
N PHE A 333 -5.68 11.27 -26.91
CA PHE A 333 -5.40 10.03 -26.18
C PHE A 333 -4.43 9.12 -26.94
N ALA A 334 -4.54 9.02 -28.26
CA ALA A 334 -3.60 8.25 -29.08
C ALA A 334 -2.19 8.84 -29.03
N MET A 335 -2.05 10.17 -29.05
CA MET A 335 -0.75 10.84 -28.91
C MET A 335 -0.16 10.72 -27.53
N LEU A 336 -0.97 10.83 -26.47
CA LEU A 336 -0.52 10.59 -25.10
C LEU A 336 -0.05 9.15 -24.94
N GLU A 337 -0.78 8.18 -25.50
CA GLU A 337 -0.35 6.79 -25.50
C GLU A 337 1.01 6.61 -26.18
N ALA A 338 1.18 7.12 -27.41
CA ALA A 338 2.44 7.03 -28.15
C ALA A 338 3.60 7.69 -27.40
N SER A 339 3.44 8.96 -26.98
CA SER A 339 4.49 9.71 -26.26
C SER A 339 4.93 9.04 -24.95
N HIS A 340 3.98 8.46 -24.20
CA HIS A 340 4.31 7.73 -22.99
C HIS A 340 5.01 6.39 -23.27
N TRP A 341 4.67 5.68 -24.35
CA TRP A 341 5.41 4.48 -24.76
C TRP A 341 6.86 4.79 -25.16
N PHE A 342 7.11 5.90 -25.87
CA PHE A 342 8.48 6.36 -26.13
C PHE A 342 9.24 6.69 -24.87
N ALA A 343 8.62 7.45 -23.96
CA ALA A 343 9.27 7.84 -22.71
C ALA A 343 9.56 6.63 -21.80
N ALA A 344 8.81 5.54 -21.95
CA ALA A 344 9.07 4.26 -21.29
C ALA A 344 10.13 3.39 -22.00
N GLY A 345 10.59 3.78 -23.19
CA GLY A 345 11.55 3.01 -24.00
C GLY A 345 10.95 1.84 -24.79
N ARG A 346 9.61 1.72 -24.89
CA ARG A 346 8.94 0.66 -25.66
C ARG A 346 8.53 1.15 -27.05
N ILE A 347 9.51 1.15 -27.95
CA ILE A 347 9.37 1.72 -29.29
C ILE A 347 8.32 0.98 -30.12
N GLN A 348 8.32 -0.37 -30.10
CA GLN A 348 7.36 -1.18 -30.86
C GLN A 348 5.90 -0.89 -30.48
N ALA A 349 5.61 -0.72 -29.19
CA ALA A 349 4.28 -0.38 -28.73
C ALA A 349 3.86 1.03 -29.17
N ALA A 350 4.82 1.95 -29.31
CA ALA A 350 4.57 3.28 -29.84
C ALA A 350 4.33 3.26 -31.37
N ASP A 351 5.11 2.46 -32.11
CA ASP A 351 4.94 2.21 -33.55
C ASP A 351 3.55 1.65 -33.88
N GLU A 352 3.07 0.69 -33.10
CA GLU A 352 1.73 0.12 -33.26
C GLU A 352 0.64 1.19 -33.11
N VAL A 353 0.78 2.10 -32.16
CA VAL A 353 -0.20 3.18 -31.91
C VAL A 353 -0.14 4.22 -33.03
N LEU A 354 1.08 4.59 -33.45
CA LEU A 354 1.29 5.53 -34.54
C LEU A 354 0.72 5.01 -35.86
N SER A 355 1.02 3.77 -36.22
CA SER A 355 0.55 3.13 -37.45
C SER A 355 -0.96 2.90 -37.47
N LYS A 356 -1.55 2.52 -36.33
CA LYS A 356 -2.97 2.17 -36.25
C LYS A 356 -3.89 3.37 -36.11
N TYR A 357 -3.48 4.41 -35.38
CA TYR A 357 -4.39 5.48 -34.98
C TYR A 357 -3.98 6.87 -35.49
N ILE A 358 -2.69 7.18 -35.54
CA ILE A 358 -2.21 8.56 -35.81
C ILE A 358 -1.94 8.77 -37.32
N LEU A 359 -1.26 7.83 -37.98
CA LEU A 359 -0.93 7.92 -39.41
C LEU A 359 -2.16 7.94 -40.32
N PRO A 360 -3.19 7.08 -40.12
CA PRO A 360 -4.40 7.14 -40.93
C PRO A 360 -5.13 8.48 -40.81
N GLU A 361 -5.23 9.04 -39.60
CA GLU A 361 -5.84 10.34 -39.35
C GLU A 361 -5.05 11.48 -40.01
N LEU A 362 -3.72 11.44 -39.94
CA LEU A 362 -2.86 12.42 -40.63
C LEU A 362 -3.06 12.37 -42.15
N ILE A 363 -3.11 11.18 -42.74
CA ILE A 363 -3.28 11.00 -44.19
C ILE A 363 -4.67 11.44 -44.64
N LEU A 364 -5.73 11.04 -43.90
CA LEU A 364 -7.11 11.39 -44.22
C LEU A 364 -7.40 12.89 -44.09
N HIS A 365 -6.67 13.60 -43.23
CA HIS A 365 -6.93 15.01 -42.90
C HIS A 365 -5.85 15.99 -43.32
N THR A 366 -4.76 15.54 -43.95
CA THR A 366 -4.06 16.43 -44.86
C THR A 366 -5.01 16.79 -45.99
N ASN A 367 -5.21 18.08 -46.26
CA ASN A 367 -6.04 18.59 -47.35
C ASN A 367 -5.48 18.14 -48.72
N ILE A 368 -5.61 16.85 -49.03
CA ILE A 368 -5.50 16.30 -50.36
C ILE A 368 -6.90 16.38 -50.97
N SER A 369 -7.52 17.57 -50.91
CA SER A 369 -8.67 17.83 -51.74
C SER A 369 -8.11 18.09 -53.15
N PRO A 370 -8.56 17.38 -54.19
CA PRO A 370 -8.09 17.62 -55.55
C PRO A 370 -8.35 19.06 -56.00
N TYR A 371 -9.33 19.76 -55.40
CA TYR A 371 -9.60 21.18 -55.66
C TYR A 371 -8.59 22.13 -54.98
N SER A 372 -8.05 21.78 -53.80
CA SER A 372 -7.05 22.60 -53.08
C SER A 372 -5.64 22.45 -53.67
N ALA A 373 -5.33 21.29 -54.26
CA ALA A 373 -4.08 21.03 -54.96
C ALA A 373 -3.95 21.82 -56.28
N PHE A 374 -5.07 22.20 -56.90
CA PHE A 374 -5.07 23.07 -58.08
C PHE A 374 -4.83 24.56 -57.75
N GLN A 375 -5.04 24.97 -56.50
CA GLN A 375 -5.00 26.38 -56.10
C GLN A 375 -3.80 26.75 -55.21
N LEU A 376 -3.22 25.78 -54.50
CA LEU A 376 -1.94 25.87 -53.80
C LEU A 376 -0.92 24.98 -54.50
N ARG A 377 0.26 25.52 -54.84
CA ARG A 377 1.36 24.77 -55.48
C ARG A 377 1.53 23.41 -54.78
N PHE A 378 1.40 22.34 -55.56
CA PHE A 378 1.50 20.93 -55.13
C PHE A 378 2.67 20.66 -54.16
N GLU A 379 3.80 21.36 -54.28
CA GLU A 379 4.95 21.25 -53.35
C GLU A 379 4.62 21.59 -51.89
N SER A 380 3.72 22.55 -51.63
CA SER A 380 3.48 23.08 -50.28
C SER A 380 2.74 22.11 -49.34
N VAL A 381 1.80 21.32 -49.88
CA VAL A 381 0.97 20.39 -49.10
C VAL A 381 1.75 19.13 -48.71
N TYR A 382 2.51 18.57 -49.67
CA TYR A 382 3.40 17.43 -49.38
C TYR A 382 4.62 17.85 -48.55
N SER A 383 5.13 19.07 -48.72
CA SER A 383 6.11 19.67 -47.81
C SER A 383 5.56 19.73 -46.38
N ALA A 384 4.32 20.23 -46.19
CA ALA A 384 3.72 20.32 -44.86
C ALA A 384 3.48 18.95 -44.21
N LEU A 385 2.99 17.95 -44.96
CA LEU A 385 2.89 16.56 -44.48
C LEU A 385 4.27 16.00 -44.12
N GLY A 386 5.26 16.17 -45.00
CA GLY A 386 6.63 15.70 -44.78
C GLY A 386 7.28 16.31 -43.54
N HIS A 387 7.12 17.62 -43.33
CA HIS A 387 7.60 18.29 -42.11
C HIS A 387 6.87 17.82 -40.84
N ARG A 388 5.57 17.47 -40.95
CA ARG A 388 4.80 16.93 -39.81
C ARG A 388 5.23 15.52 -39.45
N ILE A 389 5.41 14.65 -40.44
CA ILE A 389 5.92 13.30 -40.23
C ILE A 389 7.36 13.36 -39.72
N ALA A 390 8.20 14.24 -40.26
CA ALA A 390 9.57 14.41 -39.80
C ALA A 390 9.65 14.90 -38.34
N ARG A 391 8.77 15.80 -37.90
CA ARG A 391 8.68 16.21 -36.47
C ARG A 391 8.12 15.10 -35.57
N LEU A 392 7.14 14.34 -36.05
CA LEU A 392 6.63 13.18 -35.33
C LEU A 392 7.68 12.08 -35.19
N LEU A 393 8.53 11.89 -36.20
CA LEU A 393 9.60 10.90 -36.18
C LEU A 393 10.92 11.44 -35.62
N GLU A 394 10.99 12.72 -35.25
CA GLU A 394 12.17 13.35 -34.64
C GLU A 394 12.72 12.57 -33.43
N PRO A 395 11.90 12.01 -32.52
CA PRO A 395 12.41 11.20 -31.41
C PRO A 395 13.02 9.86 -31.82
N TYR A 396 12.68 9.34 -33.01
CA TYR A 396 13.33 8.13 -33.53
C TYR A 396 14.73 8.43 -34.05
N ASN A 397 14.96 9.64 -34.57
CA ASN A 397 16.27 10.06 -35.08
C ASN A 397 17.32 10.22 -33.96
N SER A 398 16.89 10.33 -32.69
CA SER A 398 17.76 10.42 -31.52
C SER A 398 17.99 9.09 -30.79
N LEU A 399 17.43 7.98 -31.30
CA LEU A 399 17.65 6.65 -30.75
C LEU A 399 19.07 6.15 -31.07
N ALA A 400 19.76 5.56 -30.08
CA ALA A 400 21.02 4.86 -30.29
C ALA A 400 20.79 3.58 -31.11
N GLU A 401 21.76 3.19 -31.97
CA GLU A 401 21.68 2.02 -32.86
C GLU A 401 21.33 0.69 -32.14
N ASN A 402 21.58 0.61 -30.83
CA ASN A 402 21.29 -0.58 -30.00
C ASN A 402 19.82 -0.72 -29.57
N CYS A 403 18.97 0.29 -29.80
CA CYS A 403 17.54 0.26 -29.47
C CYS A 403 16.65 0.01 -30.71
N LEU A 404 17.26 -0.17 -31.87
CA LEU A 404 16.55 -0.59 -33.07
C LEU A 404 16.21 -2.10 -32.94
N PRO A 405 15.03 -2.54 -33.41
CA PRO A 405 14.69 -3.96 -33.41
C PRO A 405 15.79 -4.73 -34.14
N SER A 406 16.46 -5.66 -33.45
CA SER A 406 17.58 -6.42 -34.03
C SER A 406 17.14 -7.35 -35.16
N ASP A 407 15.84 -7.65 -35.24
CA ASP A 407 15.24 -8.55 -36.23
C ASP A 407 13.85 -8.05 -36.67
N PHE A 408 13.67 -7.87 -37.98
CA PHE A 408 12.41 -7.45 -38.61
C PHE A 408 11.24 -8.43 -38.37
N HIS A 409 11.54 -9.66 -37.94
CA HIS A 409 10.57 -10.74 -37.75
C HIS A 409 10.20 -11.03 -36.29
N SER A 410 11.02 -10.64 -35.30
CA SER A 410 10.82 -11.12 -33.92
C SER A 410 10.49 -10.05 -32.89
N GLY A 411 10.41 -8.76 -33.25
CA GLY A 411 9.83 -7.73 -32.38
C GLY A 411 10.29 -7.84 -30.92
N LYS A 412 11.61 -7.84 -30.70
CA LYS A 412 12.20 -7.64 -29.37
C LYS A 412 13.14 -6.46 -29.41
#